data_AF-A0ABC9NKA1-F1
#
_entry.id   AF-A0ABC9NKA1-F1
#
_cell.length_a   1.000
_cell.length_b   1.000
_cell.length_c   1.000
_cell.angle_alpha   90.00
_cell.angle_beta   90.00
_cell.angle_gamma   90.00
#
_symmetry.space_group_name_H-M   'P 1'
#
loop_
_entity.id
_entity.type
_entity.pdbx_description
1 polymer ?
#
loop_
_entity_poly.entity_id
_entity_poly.type
_entity_poly.pdbx_seq_one_letter_code
_entity_poly.pdbx_strand_id
1 'polypeptide(L)'
;MSYWKVAAAQYEPCKASLAEHLGEPDLLASTRRLEFFSHQFSIAVLMANARGNSALWDEHGRLIVRADRGSLLLVGQRTQQGWQGDIIPLR
;
A
#
# COMPACT_ATOMS: atom_id res chain seq x y z
N MET A 1 -4.76 -24.09 -8.88
CA MET A 1 -3.84 -22.98 -8.52
C MET A 1 -4.69 -21.80 -8.11
N SER A 2 -4.58 -21.35 -6.85
CA SER A 2 -5.40 -20.25 -6.36
C SER A 2 -4.73 -18.93 -6.73
N TYR A 3 -5.33 -18.20 -7.68
CA TYR A 3 -4.90 -16.86 -8.07
C TYR A 3 -5.59 -15.84 -7.17
N TRP A 4 -4.81 -15.16 -6.32
CA TRP A 4 -5.31 -14.07 -5.48
C TRP A 4 -4.83 -12.73 -6.03
N LYS A 5 -5.76 -11.80 -6.21
CA LYS A 5 -5.49 -10.42 -6.60
C LYS A 5 -6.12 -9.47 -5.61
N VAL A 6 -5.38 -8.42 -5.25
CA VAL A 6 -5.85 -7.32 -4.42
C VAL A 6 -5.53 -6.01 -5.10
N ALA A 7 -6.32 -4.97 -4.87
CA ALA A 7 -6.05 -3.65 -5.41
C ALA A 7 -6.49 -2.56 -4.43
N ALA A 8 -5.75 -1.45 -4.43
CA ALA A 8 -6.08 -0.24 -3.69
C ALA A 8 -5.95 0.97 -4.62
N ALA A 9 -6.99 1.78 -4.70
CA ALA A 9 -6.96 3.04 -5.42
C ALA A 9 -6.67 4.19 -4.45
N GLN A 10 -5.80 5.10 -4.88
CA GLN A 10 -5.61 6.39 -4.24
C GLN A 10 -5.88 7.50 -5.25
N TYR A 11 -6.36 8.65 -4.76
CA TYR A 11 -6.76 9.78 -5.59
C TYR A 11 -6.08 11.06 -5.08
N GLU A 12 -5.91 12.04 -5.95
CA GLU A 12 -5.58 13.40 -5.50
C GLU A 12 -6.87 14.08 -4.98
N PRO A 13 -6.93 14.53 -3.71
CA PRO A 13 -8.11 15.22 -3.20
C PRO A 13 -8.27 16.57 -3.88
N CYS A 14 -9.48 16.88 -4.37
CA CYS A 14 -9.73 18.14 -5.04
C CYS A 14 -9.71 19.37 -4.10
N LYS A 15 -9.88 19.22 -2.76
CA LYS A 15 -10.06 20.34 -1.82
C LYS A 15 -9.78 20.03 -0.34
N ALA A 16 -8.57 19.65 0.06
CA ALA A 16 -8.30 19.52 1.49
C ALA A 16 -6.92 20.00 1.90
N SER A 17 -6.90 20.80 2.97
CA SER A 17 -5.71 21.48 3.47
C SER A 17 -4.65 20.46 3.92
N LEU A 18 -3.39 20.82 3.70
CA LEU A 18 -2.21 20.01 4.05
C LEU A 18 -2.10 19.73 5.58
N ALA A 19 -2.85 20.47 6.41
CA ALA A 19 -2.67 20.54 7.87
C ALA A 19 -3.48 19.51 8.67
N GLU A 20 -4.45 18.81 8.08
CA GLU A 20 -5.33 17.90 8.82
C GLU A 20 -4.84 16.43 8.89
N HIS A 21 -3.61 16.13 8.44
CA HIS A 21 -3.21 14.76 8.12
C HIS A 21 -1.91 14.35 8.82
N LEU A 22 -1.88 13.10 9.28
CA LEU A 22 -0.73 12.39 9.84
C LEU A 22 0.55 12.89 9.18
N GLY A 23 1.41 13.58 9.93
CA GLY A 23 2.64 14.11 9.37
C GLY A 23 3.50 12.98 8.80
N GLU A 24 4.49 13.29 7.96
CA GLU A 24 5.53 12.34 7.54
C GLU A 24 6.04 11.40 8.68
N PRO A 25 6.20 11.87 9.94
CA PRO A 25 6.56 10.99 11.05
C PRO A 25 5.52 9.92 11.37
N ASP A 26 4.23 10.26 11.30
CA ASP A 26 3.12 9.36 11.56
C ASP A 26 2.92 8.35 10.43
N LEU A 27 3.20 8.77 9.18
CA LEU A 27 3.23 7.89 8.02
C LEU A 27 4.36 6.85 8.18
N LEU A 28 5.58 7.29 8.50
CA LEU A 28 6.72 6.41 8.75
C LEU A 28 6.51 5.48 9.95
N ALA A 29 5.85 5.96 11.00
CA ALA A 29 5.46 5.13 12.13
C ALA A 29 4.42 4.09 11.73
N SER A 30 3.48 4.45 10.87
CA SER A 30 2.45 3.55 10.36
C SER A 30 3.03 2.47 9.44
N THR A 31 3.95 2.81 8.54
CA THR A 31 4.60 1.83 7.65
C THR A 31 5.42 0.80 8.43
N ARG A 32 6.22 1.24 9.42
CA ARG A 32 6.98 0.33 10.29
C ARG A 32 6.07 -0.61 11.08
N ARG A 33 4.93 -0.12 11.57
CA ARG A 33 3.94 -0.97 12.23
C ARG A 33 3.38 -2.00 11.26
N LEU A 34 2.98 -1.61 10.05
CA LEU A 34 2.41 -2.55 9.08
C LEU A 34 3.42 -3.60 8.63
N GLU A 35 4.68 -3.23 8.40
CA GLU A 35 5.78 -4.18 8.17
C GLU A 35 5.88 -5.20 9.31
N PHE A 36 5.91 -4.72 10.55
CA PHE A 36 5.97 -5.58 11.73
C PHE A 36 4.75 -6.49 11.86
N PHE A 37 3.54 -5.97 11.67
CA PHE A 37 2.30 -6.74 11.69
C PHE A 37 2.31 -7.84 10.63
N SER A 38 2.73 -7.49 9.42
CA SER A 38 2.78 -8.39 8.28
C SER A 38 3.71 -9.56 8.54
N HIS A 39 4.92 -9.28 9.06
CA HIS A 39 5.88 -10.31 9.48
C HIS A 39 5.39 -11.13 10.69
N GLN A 40 4.89 -10.47 11.74
CA GLN A 40 4.48 -11.14 12.99
C GLN A 40 3.36 -12.15 12.76
N PHE A 41 2.37 -11.80 11.93
CA PHE A 41 1.21 -12.64 11.68
C PHE A 41 1.34 -13.49 10.42
N SER A 42 2.44 -13.36 9.67
CA SER A 42 2.64 -14.06 8.39
C SER A 42 1.48 -13.83 7.42
N ILE A 43 1.03 -12.58 7.32
CA ILE A 43 -0.06 -12.14 6.43
C ILE A 43 0.41 -11.03 5.51
N ALA A 44 -0.14 -11.00 4.30
CA ALA A 44 0.01 -9.83 3.44
C ALA A 44 -0.85 -8.68 3.95
N VAL A 45 -0.31 -7.47 3.90
CA VAL A 45 -0.98 -6.26 4.38
C VAL A 45 -1.12 -5.26 3.25
N LEU A 46 -2.36 -4.81 3.00
CA LEU A 46 -2.66 -3.75 2.03
C LEU A 46 -3.11 -2.49 2.77
N MET A 47 -2.35 -1.41 2.64
CA MET A 47 -2.72 -0.06 3.10
C MET A 47 -3.31 0.71 1.93
N ALA A 48 -4.59 1.08 2.04
CA ALA A 48 -5.29 1.92 1.09
C ALA A 48 -5.43 3.34 1.66
N ASN A 49 -4.64 4.28 1.14
CA ASN A 49 -4.63 5.67 1.57
C ASN A 49 -5.23 6.56 0.51
N ALA A 50 -6.20 7.39 0.89
CA ALA A 50 -6.90 8.26 -0.04
C ALA A 50 -6.05 9.41 -0.61
N ARG A 51 -4.81 9.64 -0.14
CA ARG A 51 -3.99 10.83 -0.50
C ARG A 51 -2.53 10.52 -0.85
N GLY A 52 -2.19 9.26 -1.10
CA GLY A 52 -0.79 8.87 -1.33
C GLY A 52 -0.29 7.83 -0.33
N ASN A 53 0.86 7.24 -0.64
CA ASN A 53 1.53 6.23 0.15
C ASN A 53 0.71 4.95 0.41
N SER A 54 -0.26 4.65 -0.46
CA SER A 54 -0.87 3.31 -0.45
C SER A 54 0.22 2.27 -0.72
N ALA A 55 0.18 1.13 -0.05
CA ALA A 55 1.27 0.17 -0.07
C ALA A 55 0.80 -1.26 0.18
N LEU A 56 1.56 -2.22 -0.32
CA LEU A 56 1.37 -3.65 -0.09
C LEU A 56 2.66 -4.25 0.47
N TRP A 57 2.53 -5.01 1.55
CA TRP A 57 3.58 -5.85 2.12
C TRP A 57 3.23 -7.32 1.96
N ASP A 58 4.24 -8.16 1.73
CA ASP A 58 4.09 -9.62 1.75
C ASP A 58 4.13 -10.18 3.17
N GLU A 59 3.80 -11.46 3.33
CA GLU A 59 3.82 -12.17 4.62
C GLU A 59 5.14 -12.13 5.40
N HIS A 60 6.24 -11.69 4.79
CA HIS A 60 7.53 -11.53 5.46
C HIS A 60 7.79 -10.08 5.91
N GLY A 61 6.80 -9.19 5.76
CA GLY A 61 6.95 -7.76 6.01
C GLY A 61 7.72 -7.01 4.91
N ARG A 62 7.99 -7.64 3.76
CA ARG A 62 8.70 -6.96 2.67
C ARG A 62 7.73 -6.08 1.91
N LEU A 63 8.11 -4.82 1.70
CA LEU A 63 7.35 -3.90 0.86
C LEU A 63 7.40 -4.38 -0.60
N ILE A 64 6.24 -4.70 -1.17
CA ILE A 64 6.09 -5.20 -2.53
C ILE A 64 5.90 -4.06 -3.52
N VAL A 65 5.02 -3.12 -3.19
CA VAL A 65 4.74 -1.95 -4.03
C VAL A 65 4.20 -0.81 -3.16
N ARG A 66 4.53 0.42 -3.53
CA ARG A 66 4.04 1.65 -2.90
C ARG A 66 3.68 2.68 -3.95
N ALA A 67 2.48 3.23 -3.85
CA ALA A 67 2.00 4.32 -4.69
C ALA A 67 2.27 5.65 -3.97
N ASP A 68 3.31 6.36 -4.35
CA ASP A 68 3.77 7.55 -3.63
C ASP A 68 2.77 8.72 -3.70
N ARG A 69 2.53 9.28 -4.89
CA ARG A 69 1.64 10.43 -5.10
C ARG A 69 0.85 10.30 -6.39
N GLY A 70 -0.28 11.01 -6.45
CA GLY A 70 -1.13 11.03 -7.64
C GLY A 70 -2.28 10.03 -7.59
N SER A 71 -3.15 10.13 -8.60
CA SER A 71 -4.24 9.19 -8.80
C SER A 71 -3.70 7.89 -9.41
N LEU A 72 -3.52 6.88 -8.57
CA LEU A 72 -2.85 5.62 -8.87
C LEU A 72 -3.67 4.44 -8.35
N LEU A 73 -3.67 3.34 -9.09
CA LEU A 73 -4.18 2.04 -8.67
C LEU A 73 -2.99 1.13 -8.37
N LEU A 74 -2.83 0.78 -7.10
CA LEU A 74 -1.88 -0.23 -6.65
C LEU A 74 -2.53 -1.59 -6.79
N VAL A 75 -1.82 -2.54 -7.40
CA VAL A 75 -2.29 -3.91 -7.61
C VAL A 75 -1.28 -4.89 -7.04
N GLY A 76 -1.78 -5.94 -6.37
CA GLY A 76 -0.99 -7.05 -5.87
C GLY A 76 -1.52 -8.38 -6.39
N GLN A 77 -0.61 -9.27 -6.80
CA GLN A 77 -0.93 -10.62 -7.21
C GLN A 77 -0.08 -11.64 -6.44
N ARG A 78 -0.71 -12.63 -5.81
CA ARG A 78 0.01 -13.78 -5.24
C ARG A 78 0.22 -14.84 -6.31
N THR A 79 1.49 -15.13 -6.58
CA THR A 79 1.95 -16.19 -7.50
C THR A 79 2.67 -17.29 -6.72
N GLN A 80 3.17 -18.34 -7.38
CA GLN A 80 4.01 -19.33 -6.69
C GLN A 80 5.32 -18.74 -6.14
N GLN A 81 5.82 -17.66 -6.76
CA GLN A 81 7.08 -17.01 -6.38
C GLN A 81 6.93 -15.99 -5.24
N GLY A 82 5.70 -15.75 -4.78
CA GLY A 82 5.40 -14.71 -3.80
C GLY A 82 4.42 -13.67 -4.31
N TRP A 83 4.27 -12.59 -3.56
CA TRP A 83 3.53 -11.41 -3.99
C TRP A 83 4.32 -10.63 -5.03
N GLN A 84 3.61 -10.14 -6.04
CA GLN A 84 4.11 -9.24 -7.06
C GLN A 84 3.20 -8.03 -7.09
N GLY A 85 3.79 -6.84 -7.23
CA GLY A 85 3.08 -5.58 -7.19
C GLY A 85 3.22 -4.81 -8.50
N ASP A 86 2.19 -4.04 -8.83
CA ASP A 86 2.19 -3.14 -9.98
C ASP A 86 1.43 -1.84 -9.65
N ILE A 87 1.69 -0.78 -10.43
CA ILE A 87 1.06 0.52 -10.29
C ILE A 87 0.47 0.93 -11.64
N ILE A 88 -0.84 1.13 -11.67
CA ILE A 88 -1.58 1.57 -12.85
C ILE A 88 -1.98 3.04 -12.66
N PRO A 89 -1.51 3.97 -13.51
CA PRO A 89 -2.00 5.34 -13.50
C PRO A 89 -3.50 5.41 -13.83
N LEU A 90 -4.25 6.25 -13.13
CA LEU A 90 -5.69 6.46 -13.38
C LEU A 90 -5.99 7.68 -14.28
N ARG A 91 -4.98 8.15 -15.02
CA ARG A 91 -5.06 9.33 -15.90
C ARG A 91 -4.97 8.91 -17.35
#